data_AF-A0A7J7DHV9-F1
#
_entry.id   AF-A0A7J7DHV9-F1
#
_cell.length_a   1.000
_cell.length_b   1.000
_cell.length_c   1.000
_cell.angle_alpha   90.00
_cell.angle_beta   90.00
_cell.angle_gamma   90.00
#
_symmetry.space_group_name_H-M   'P 1'
#
loop_
_entity.id
_entity.type
_entity.pdbx_description
1 polymer ?
#
loop_
_entity_poly.entity_id
_entity_poly.type
_entity_poly.pdbx_seq_one_letter_code
_entity_poly.pdbx_strand_id
1 'polypeptide(L)'
;MNKSGTITSYPDNILMKGITFKNTHNIPPVTPPVKQALAAEIHGDKSVFYECSFYGLQDTLWDATGRHYFYKSYIEGGIDFIFGYAQSIYEDCTINVNMGVYEPQLTGYITANGRVSAKDTSGFVFKSCRIGGSGKAYLGRAWSGFSRVIIVNSVLSDVVVPLGWDSWNYGKAV
;
A
#
# COMPACT_ATOMS: atom_id res chain seq x y z
N MET A 1 -3.10 -16.81 10.29
CA MET A 1 -2.58 -15.44 10.53
C MET A 1 -1.16 -15.38 9.98
N ASN A 2 -0.92 -14.48 9.02
CA ASN A 2 0.43 -14.19 8.54
C ASN A 2 1.15 -13.43 9.67
N LYS A 3 2.19 -14.02 10.28
CA LYS A 3 2.92 -13.42 11.43
C LYS A 3 4.15 -12.62 10.99
N SER A 4 4.09 -11.95 9.83
CA SER A 4 5.26 -11.30 9.23
C SER A 4 5.41 -9.81 9.55
N GLY A 5 4.42 -9.18 10.19
CA GLY A 5 4.46 -7.76 10.56
C GLY A 5 5.59 -7.44 11.53
N THR A 6 6.44 -6.46 11.19
CA THR A 6 7.39 -5.88 12.16
C THR A 6 6.66 -5.23 13.33
N ILE A 7 5.51 -4.60 13.05
CA ILE A 7 4.55 -4.17 14.06
C ILE A 7 3.14 -4.60 13.66
N THR A 8 2.34 -5.02 14.65
CA THR A 8 0.89 -5.22 14.50
C THR A 8 0.17 -4.38 15.55
N SER A 9 -0.77 -3.55 15.13
CA SER A 9 -1.56 -2.69 16.01
C SER A 9 -3.03 -3.09 16.01
N TYR A 10 -3.53 -3.51 17.17
CA TYR A 10 -4.94 -3.80 17.43
C TYR A 10 -5.74 -2.71 18.15
N PRO A 11 -5.15 -1.89 19.06
CA PRO A 11 -5.93 -0.91 19.82
C PRO A 11 -6.47 0.24 18.95
N ASP A 12 -7.66 0.72 19.29
CA ASP A 12 -8.26 1.93 18.72
C ASP A 12 -7.58 3.21 19.24
N ASN A 13 -7.72 4.30 18.49
CA ASN A 13 -7.29 5.66 18.85
C ASN A 13 -5.78 5.80 19.09
N ILE A 14 -4.95 5.02 18.39
CA ILE A 14 -3.51 5.19 18.48
C ILE A 14 -3.04 6.40 17.66
N LEU A 15 -2.02 7.06 18.17
CA LEU A 15 -1.24 8.06 17.44
C LEU A 15 0.21 7.58 17.40
N MET A 16 0.73 7.39 16.19
CA MET A 16 2.14 7.18 15.96
C MET A 16 2.72 8.39 15.24
N LYS A 17 3.84 8.91 15.75
CA LYS A 17 4.49 10.09 15.17
C LYS A 17 5.99 9.90 15.03
N GLY A 18 6.55 10.24 13.87
CA GLY A 18 7.99 10.36 13.67
C GLY A 18 8.76 9.04 13.81
N ILE A 19 8.12 7.91 13.51
CA ILE A 19 8.70 6.57 13.66
C ILE A 19 8.77 5.84 12.33
N THR A 20 9.80 5.01 12.15
CA THR A 20 10.00 4.16 10.97
C THR A 20 9.73 2.70 11.30
N PHE A 21 8.92 2.05 10.46
CA PHE A 21 8.70 0.60 10.43
C PHE A 21 9.30 0.04 9.15
N LYS A 22 10.14 -0.99 9.25
CA LYS A 22 10.86 -1.55 8.10
C LYS A 22 10.94 -3.05 8.19
N ASN A 23 10.50 -3.74 7.13
CA ASN A 23 10.73 -5.15 6.95
C ASN A 23 11.82 -5.36 5.89
N THR A 24 12.90 -6.07 6.24
CA THR A 24 14.07 -6.25 5.39
C THR A 24 14.08 -7.57 4.61
N HIS A 25 13.02 -8.39 4.70
CA HIS A 25 13.01 -9.76 4.14
C HIS A 25 13.31 -9.82 2.64
N ASN A 26 12.80 -8.87 1.86
CA ASN A 26 13.00 -8.79 0.41
C ASN A 26 13.96 -7.65 0.02
N ILE A 27 14.86 -7.23 0.91
CA ILE A 27 15.92 -6.27 0.56
C ILE A 27 17.13 -7.06 0.06
N PRO A 28 17.78 -6.65 -1.05
CA PRO A 28 18.92 -7.36 -1.62
C PRO A 28 20.06 -7.65 -0.62
N PRO A 29 20.75 -8.79 -0.76
CA PRO A 29 20.52 -9.82 -1.77
C PRO A 29 19.29 -10.69 -1.43
N VAL A 30 18.32 -10.76 -2.34
CA VAL A 30 17.12 -11.61 -2.22
C VAL A 30 17.26 -12.79 -3.14
N THR A 31 17.02 -14.00 -2.62
CA THR A 31 16.81 -15.19 -3.46
C THR A 31 15.33 -15.25 -3.81
N PRO A 32 14.94 -15.21 -5.10
CA PRO A 32 13.55 -15.43 -5.51
C PRO A 32 12.99 -16.73 -4.90
N PRO A 33 11.67 -16.81 -4.65
CA PRO A 33 10.64 -15.82 -4.97
C PRO A 33 10.50 -14.70 -3.93
N VAL A 34 9.97 -13.55 -4.36
CA VAL A 34 9.47 -12.51 -3.43
C VAL A 34 8.40 -13.12 -2.53
N LYS A 35 8.43 -12.77 -1.23
CA LYS A 35 7.42 -13.20 -0.25
C LYS A 35 6.76 -12.00 0.41
N GLN A 36 5.52 -12.18 0.84
CA GLN A 36 4.81 -11.20 1.66
C GLN A 36 5.60 -10.91 2.94
N ALA A 37 5.91 -9.65 3.21
CA ALA A 37 6.76 -9.25 4.32
C ALA A 37 6.36 -7.87 4.85
N LEU A 38 5.44 -7.88 5.82
CA LEU A 38 4.79 -6.67 6.32
C LEU A 38 5.74 -5.85 7.19
N ALA A 39 5.83 -4.54 6.90
CA ALA A 39 6.41 -3.58 7.82
C ALA A 39 5.40 -3.23 8.94
N ALA A 40 4.13 -3.08 8.59
CA ALA A 40 3.07 -2.79 9.56
C ALA A 40 1.75 -3.47 9.19
N GLU A 41 1.04 -3.93 10.21
CA GLU A 41 -0.32 -4.44 10.15
C GLU A 41 -1.22 -3.66 11.11
N ILE A 42 -2.24 -2.97 10.60
CA ILE A 42 -3.05 -2.03 11.38
C ILE A 42 -4.54 -2.42 11.36
N HIS A 43 -5.12 -2.64 12.54
CA HIS A 43 -6.53 -3.05 12.71
C HIS A 43 -7.42 -2.04 13.46
N GLY A 44 -6.88 -1.36 14.48
CA GLY A 44 -7.67 -0.55 15.41
C GLY A 44 -8.24 0.74 14.80
N ASP A 45 -9.47 1.08 15.13
CA ASP A 45 -10.20 2.21 14.55
C ASP A 45 -9.70 3.58 15.05
N LYS A 46 -9.89 4.63 14.24
CA LYS A 46 -9.50 6.02 14.55
C LYS A 46 -8.00 6.22 14.80
N SER A 47 -7.16 5.51 14.04
CA SER A 47 -5.71 5.54 14.20
C SER A 47 -5.05 6.59 13.30
N VAL A 48 -4.03 7.28 13.82
CA VAL A 48 -3.29 8.32 13.09
C VAL A 48 -1.81 7.98 13.00
N PHE A 49 -1.25 8.15 11.81
CA PHE A 49 0.18 8.00 11.53
C PHE A 49 0.69 9.31 10.93
N TYR A 50 1.46 10.06 11.70
CA TYR A 50 1.93 11.39 11.34
C TYR A 50 3.45 11.42 11.21
N GLU A 51 3.99 11.79 10.05
CA GLU A 51 5.44 11.77 9.81
C GLU A 51 6.06 10.38 10.07
N CYS A 52 5.29 9.32 9.84
CA CYS A 52 5.77 7.94 9.94
C CYS A 52 6.37 7.48 8.61
N SER A 53 7.21 6.46 8.65
CA SER A 53 7.74 5.83 7.45
C SER A 53 7.55 4.32 7.47
N PHE A 54 7.17 3.75 6.33
CA PHE A 54 6.93 2.31 6.16
C PHE A 54 7.77 1.80 4.98
N TYR A 55 8.65 0.83 5.22
CA TYR A 55 9.57 0.31 4.20
C TYR A 55 9.42 -1.20 4.05
N GLY A 56 9.23 -1.66 2.82
CA GLY A 56 9.16 -3.07 2.46
C GLY A 56 9.25 -3.25 0.95
N LEU A 57 8.72 -4.38 0.46
CA LEU A 57 8.61 -4.65 -0.98
C LEU A 57 7.23 -5.19 -1.33
N GLN A 58 6.95 -6.44 -0.94
CA GLN A 58 5.64 -7.04 -1.10
C GLN A 58 4.87 -6.94 0.22
N ASP A 59 3.65 -6.41 0.15
CA ASP A 59 2.73 -6.28 1.27
C ASP A 59 3.29 -5.39 2.41
N THR A 60 3.94 -4.26 2.09
CA THR A 60 4.59 -3.39 3.10
C THR A 60 3.64 -2.94 4.22
N LEU A 61 2.50 -2.36 3.86
CA LEU A 61 1.51 -1.81 4.79
C LEU A 61 0.18 -2.55 4.62
N TRP A 62 -0.13 -3.41 5.59
CA TRP A 62 -1.46 -4.01 5.71
C TRP A 62 -2.37 -3.06 6.49
N ASP A 63 -3.07 -2.21 5.75
CA ASP A 63 -4.12 -1.33 6.23
C ASP A 63 -5.43 -2.12 6.42
N ALA A 64 -5.44 -2.98 7.44
CA ALA A 64 -6.30 -4.15 7.52
C ALA A 64 -7.78 -3.81 7.70
N THR A 65 -8.15 -3.07 8.75
CA THR A 65 -9.53 -2.69 9.09
C THR A 65 -9.54 -1.38 9.85
N GLY A 66 -10.70 -0.72 9.93
CA GLY A 66 -10.87 0.51 10.72
C GLY A 66 -10.74 1.78 9.89
N ARG A 67 -10.77 2.94 10.57
CA ARG A 67 -10.57 4.26 9.96
C ARG A 67 -9.20 4.81 10.31
N HIS A 68 -8.38 5.05 9.30
CA HIS A 68 -7.02 5.52 9.51
C HIS A 68 -6.71 6.81 8.76
N TYR A 69 -5.83 7.61 9.36
CA TYR A 69 -5.33 8.82 8.75
C TYR A 69 -3.80 8.82 8.74
N PHE A 70 -3.23 8.73 7.53
CA PHE A 70 -1.80 8.84 7.28
C PHE A 70 -1.52 10.25 6.78
N TYR A 71 -0.75 11.03 7.52
CA TYR A 71 -0.45 12.41 7.18
C TYR A 71 1.05 12.64 7.13
N LYS A 72 1.54 13.29 6.06
CA LYS A 72 2.97 13.59 5.85
C LYS A 72 3.89 12.37 6.03
N SER A 73 3.36 11.19 5.73
CA SER A 73 4.06 9.93 5.93
C SER A 73 4.70 9.45 4.63
N TYR A 74 5.72 8.63 4.76
CA TYR A 74 6.43 7.99 3.66
C TYR A 74 6.08 6.51 3.60
N ILE A 75 5.66 6.01 2.45
CA ILE A 75 5.37 4.58 2.25
C ILE A 75 6.14 4.10 1.03
N GLU A 76 6.93 3.03 1.20
CA GLU A 76 7.73 2.42 0.14
C GLU A 76 7.44 0.93 -0.07
N GLY A 77 7.34 0.53 -1.33
CA GLY A 77 7.32 -0.87 -1.72
C GLY A 77 7.21 -1.07 -3.23
N GLY A 78 6.97 -2.31 -3.64
CA GLY A 78 6.89 -2.70 -5.05
C GLY A 78 5.60 -3.42 -5.42
N ILE A 79 5.11 -4.34 -4.57
CA ILE A 79 4.00 -5.24 -4.92
C ILE A 79 2.94 -5.18 -3.83
N ASP A 80 1.72 -4.76 -4.19
CA ASP A 80 0.57 -4.65 -3.29
C ASP A 80 0.91 -3.94 -1.96
N PHE A 81 1.80 -2.95 -2.02
CA PHE A 81 2.50 -2.50 -0.82
C PHE A 81 1.65 -1.61 0.10
N ILE A 82 0.47 -1.18 -0.36
CA ILE A 82 -0.62 -0.65 0.45
C ILE A 82 -1.88 -1.48 0.17
N PHE A 83 -2.27 -2.34 1.11
CA PHE A 83 -3.36 -3.29 0.89
C PHE A 83 -4.21 -3.49 2.13
N GLY A 84 -5.43 -4.01 1.96
CA GLY A 84 -6.35 -4.26 3.07
C GLY A 84 -7.78 -3.81 2.83
N TYR A 85 -8.53 -3.67 3.92
CA TYR A 85 -9.98 -3.42 3.93
C TYR A 85 -10.35 -2.17 4.76
N ALA A 86 -9.39 -1.35 5.15
CA ALA A 86 -9.66 -0.13 5.91
C ALA A 86 -10.35 0.97 5.10
N GLN A 87 -10.91 1.94 5.81
CA GLN A 87 -11.37 3.22 5.29
C GLN A 87 -10.32 4.29 5.63
N SER A 88 -9.45 4.61 4.67
CA SER A 88 -8.24 5.38 4.98
C SER A 88 -8.02 6.56 4.07
N ILE A 89 -7.49 7.64 4.66
CA ILE A 89 -6.98 8.80 3.94
C ILE A 89 -5.47 8.86 4.12
N TYR A 90 -4.77 8.95 3.00
CA TYR A 90 -3.35 9.24 2.88
C TYR A 90 -3.23 10.67 2.35
N GLU A 91 -2.81 11.62 3.19
CA GLU A 91 -2.76 13.05 2.87
C GLU A 91 -1.33 13.60 2.96
N ASP A 92 -0.90 14.33 1.92
CA ASP A 92 0.45 14.90 1.80
C ASP A 92 1.56 13.84 2.00
N CYS A 93 1.26 12.59 1.64
CA CYS A 93 2.18 11.47 1.74
C CYS A 93 3.12 11.40 0.53
N THR A 94 4.29 10.84 0.74
CA THR A 94 5.16 10.37 -0.35
C THR A 94 4.97 8.87 -0.50
N ILE A 95 4.55 8.45 -1.69
CA ILE A 95 4.36 7.06 -2.07
C ILE A 95 5.48 6.68 -3.03
N ASN A 96 6.47 5.93 -2.53
CA ASN A 96 7.67 5.59 -3.26
C ASN A 96 7.62 4.14 -3.77
N VAL A 97 7.55 3.98 -5.09
CA VAL A 97 7.71 2.69 -5.74
C VAL A 97 9.20 2.34 -5.74
N ASN A 98 9.54 1.14 -5.31
CA ASN A 98 10.90 0.61 -5.36
C ASN A 98 10.86 -0.84 -5.82
N MET A 99 11.03 -1.05 -7.13
CA MET A 99 11.10 -2.40 -7.70
C MET A 99 12.51 -2.99 -7.65
N GLY A 100 13.54 -2.20 -7.33
CA GLY A 100 14.91 -2.67 -7.08
C GLY A 100 15.42 -3.64 -8.14
N VAL A 101 15.89 -4.82 -7.70
CA VAL A 101 16.45 -5.86 -8.58
C VAL A 101 15.42 -6.56 -9.48
N TYR A 102 14.14 -6.25 -9.33
CA TYR A 102 13.07 -6.83 -10.14
C TYR A 102 12.74 -6.01 -11.39
N GLU A 103 13.44 -4.89 -11.61
CA GLU A 103 13.36 -4.10 -12.83
C GLU A 103 14.23 -4.66 -13.96
N PRO A 104 13.77 -4.61 -15.23
CA PRO A 104 12.43 -4.26 -15.70
C PRO A 104 11.46 -5.46 -15.77
N GLN A 105 11.82 -6.62 -15.20
CA GLN A 105 11.11 -7.88 -15.45
C GLN A 105 9.72 -7.93 -14.79
N LEU A 106 9.53 -7.19 -13.70
CA LEU A 106 8.25 -7.10 -12.99
C LEU A 106 7.74 -5.66 -12.97
N THR A 107 6.42 -5.54 -13.14
CA THR A 107 5.67 -4.31 -12.88
C THR A 107 5.04 -4.41 -11.50
N GLY A 108 5.17 -3.35 -10.71
CA GLY A 108 4.63 -3.25 -9.37
C GLY A 108 3.15 -2.87 -9.31
N TYR A 109 2.62 -2.86 -8.09
CA TYR A 109 1.25 -2.43 -7.78
C TYR A 109 1.27 -1.63 -6.49
N ILE A 110 0.85 -0.37 -6.55
CA ILE A 110 0.84 0.51 -5.38
C ILE A 110 -0.23 0.06 -4.37
N THR A 111 -1.44 -0.18 -4.87
CA THR A 111 -2.57 -0.53 -4.01
C THR A 111 -3.21 -1.88 -4.34
N ALA A 112 -3.70 -2.55 -3.31
CA ALA A 112 -4.57 -3.73 -3.42
C ALA A 112 -5.71 -3.63 -2.40
N ASN A 113 -6.73 -2.82 -2.70
CA ASN A 113 -7.89 -2.68 -1.82
C ASN A 113 -8.83 -3.89 -1.95
N GLY A 114 -9.17 -4.48 -0.79
CA GLY A 114 -9.93 -5.72 -0.66
C GLY A 114 -11.44 -5.56 -0.49
N ARG A 115 -12.01 -4.36 -0.63
CA ARG A 115 -13.45 -4.11 -0.42
C ARG A 115 -14.34 -5.16 -1.10
N VAL A 116 -15.24 -5.76 -0.33
CA VAL A 116 -15.99 -6.98 -0.74
C VAL A 116 -17.45 -6.74 -1.14
N SER A 117 -18.04 -5.56 -0.88
CA SER A 117 -19.43 -5.28 -1.25
C SER A 117 -19.71 -3.80 -1.50
N ALA A 118 -20.79 -3.51 -2.25
CA ALA A 118 -21.24 -2.14 -2.49
C ALA A 118 -21.66 -1.39 -1.21
N LYS A 119 -22.09 -2.11 -0.17
CA LYS A 119 -22.49 -1.55 1.14
C LYS A 119 -21.31 -1.27 2.06
N ASP A 120 -20.15 -1.88 1.79
CA ASP A 120 -18.93 -1.63 2.53
C ASP A 120 -18.44 -0.20 2.28
N THR A 121 -18.11 0.51 3.35
CA THR A 121 -17.64 1.90 3.31
C THR A 121 -16.12 2.03 3.25
N SER A 122 -15.38 0.91 3.26
CA SER A 122 -13.92 0.85 3.09
C SER A 122 -13.43 1.44 1.76
N GLY A 123 -12.14 1.73 1.69
CA GLY A 123 -11.49 2.30 0.52
C GLY A 123 -10.32 3.20 0.90
N PHE A 124 -9.45 3.45 -0.07
CA PHE A 124 -8.27 4.28 0.13
C PHE A 124 -8.39 5.59 -0.66
N VAL A 125 -8.09 6.72 -0.01
CA VAL A 125 -8.06 8.04 -0.64
C VAL A 125 -6.65 8.60 -0.51
N PHE A 126 -5.99 8.85 -1.64
CA PHE A 126 -4.70 9.54 -1.72
C PHE A 126 -4.95 10.98 -2.13
N LYS A 127 -4.70 11.92 -1.22
CA LYS A 127 -5.01 13.34 -1.38
C LYS A 127 -3.72 14.15 -1.27
N SER A 128 -3.40 14.93 -2.30
CA SER A 128 -2.20 15.78 -2.30
C SER A 128 -0.89 15.00 -2.12
N CYS A 129 -0.85 13.73 -2.55
CA CYS A 129 0.33 12.89 -2.43
C CYS A 129 1.31 13.12 -3.58
N ARG A 130 2.56 12.69 -3.38
CA ARG A 130 3.57 12.55 -4.43
C ARG A 130 3.81 11.06 -4.66
N ILE A 131 3.51 10.58 -5.86
CA ILE A 131 3.72 9.19 -6.27
C ILE A 131 4.89 9.15 -7.25
N GLY A 132 5.96 8.48 -6.87
CA GLY A 132 7.19 8.40 -7.66
C GLY A 132 8.05 7.20 -7.27
N GLY A 133 9.33 7.22 -7.63
CA GLY A 133 10.29 6.19 -7.26
C GLY A 133 11.00 5.56 -8.45
N SER A 134 11.40 4.29 -8.34
CA SER A 134 12.07 3.53 -9.40
C SER A 134 11.19 2.39 -9.92
N GLY A 135 11.32 2.12 -11.22
CA GLY A 135 10.64 1.02 -11.90
C GLY A 135 9.34 1.44 -12.56
N LYS A 136 8.44 0.48 -12.72
CA LYS A 136 7.10 0.70 -13.25
C LYS A 136 6.08 0.04 -12.35
N ALA A 137 4.97 0.72 -12.11
CA ALA A 137 3.87 0.20 -11.32
C ALA A 137 2.51 0.67 -11.83
N TYR A 138 1.49 -0.14 -11.58
CA TYR A 138 0.10 0.29 -11.60
C TYR A 138 -0.24 1.04 -10.31
N LEU A 139 -1.20 1.97 -10.39
CA LEU A 139 -1.82 2.62 -9.23
C LEU A 139 -2.46 1.60 -8.30
N GLY A 140 -2.89 0.46 -8.84
CA GLY A 140 -3.29 -0.69 -8.06
C GLY A 140 -3.95 -1.78 -8.87
N ARG A 141 -4.33 -2.83 -8.14
CA ARG A 141 -5.13 -3.94 -8.66
C ARG A 141 -6.23 -4.36 -7.70
N ALA A 142 -7.34 -4.82 -8.25
CA ALA A 142 -8.52 -5.16 -7.49
C ALA A 142 -8.37 -6.51 -6.77
N TRP A 143 -7.96 -6.51 -5.50
CA TRP A 143 -7.90 -7.73 -4.68
C TRP A 143 -9.29 -8.38 -4.51
N SER A 144 -10.35 -7.57 -4.50
CA SER A 144 -11.73 -8.03 -4.43
C SER A 144 -12.66 -7.26 -5.39
N GLY A 145 -13.83 -7.83 -5.68
CA GLY A 145 -14.74 -7.37 -6.74
C GLY A 145 -15.36 -5.98 -6.53
N PHE A 146 -15.20 -5.36 -5.36
CA PHE A 146 -15.71 -4.01 -5.07
C PHE A 146 -14.60 -3.03 -4.66
N SER A 147 -13.34 -3.35 -5.01
CA SER A 147 -12.15 -2.54 -4.74
C SER A 147 -12.38 -1.06 -5.02
N ARG A 148 -11.94 -0.20 -4.09
CA ARG A 148 -12.14 1.25 -4.19
C ARG A 148 -10.90 2.03 -3.76
N VAL A 149 -10.29 2.71 -4.72
CA VAL A 149 -9.15 3.60 -4.51
C VAL A 149 -9.40 4.90 -5.26
N ILE A 150 -9.14 6.03 -4.62
CA ILE A 150 -9.29 7.37 -5.18
C ILE A 150 -7.94 8.08 -5.06
N ILE A 151 -7.46 8.66 -6.16
CA ILE A 151 -6.26 9.50 -6.17
C ILE A 151 -6.68 10.88 -6.65
N VAL A 152 -6.47 11.89 -5.82
CA VAL A 152 -6.95 13.26 -6.07
C VAL A 152 -5.87 14.28 -5.69
N ASN A 153 -5.76 15.34 -6.50
CA ASN A 153 -4.80 16.44 -6.33
C ASN A 153 -3.35 16.00 -6.11
N SER A 154 -2.98 14.83 -6.64
CA SER A 154 -1.67 14.20 -6.41
C SER A 154 -0.80 14.30 -7.65
N VAL A 155 0.52 14.32 -7.47
CA VAL A 155 1.49 14.29 -8.56
C VAL A 155 1.91 12.85 -8.81
N LEU A 156 1.83 12.41 -10.07
CA LEU A 156 2.27 11.10 -10.53
C LEU A 156 3.50 11.27 -11.42
N SER A 157 4.62 10.63 -11.07
CA SER A 157 5.77 10.56 -11.98
C SER A 157 5.56 9.51 -13.07
N ASP A 158 6.54 9.39 -13.97
CA ASP A 158 6.55 8.39 -15.03
C ASP A 158 6.64 6.93 -14.52
N VAL A 159 6.81 6.72 -13.21
CA VAL A 159 6.77 5.39 -12.57
C VAL A 159 5.41 4.71 -12.78
N VAL A 160 4.34 5.51 -12.92
CA VAL A 160 2.99 5.01 -13.15
C VAL A 160 2.84 4.64 -14.62
N VAL A 161 2.47 3.38 -14.89
CA VAL A 161 2.22 2.92 -16.26
C VAL A 161 1.01 3.63 -16.88
N PRO A 162 0.99 3.90 -18.21
CA PRO A 162 -0.12 4.63 -18.85
C PRO A 162 -1.50 3.99 -18.69
N LEU A 163 -1.57 2.66 -18.52
CA LEU A 163 -2.84 1.95 -18.29
C LEU A 163 -3.47 2.31 -16.93
N GLY A 164 -2.66 2.76 -15.97
CA GLY A 164 -3.10 3.19 -14.65
C GLY A 164 -3.44 2.04 -13.69
N TRP A 165 -4.37 1.16 -14.08
CA TRP A 165 -4.93 0.13 -13.20
C TRP A 165 -4.93 -1.26 -13.84
N ASP A 166 -4.85 -2.30 -13.01
CA ASP A 166 -5.00 -3.70 -13.40
C ASP A 166 -6.24 -4.29 -12.72
N SER A 167 -7.08 -5.02 -13.48
CA SER A 167 -8.33 -5.58 -12.96
C SER A 167 -8.16 -6.91 -12.22
N TRP A 168 -6.92 -7.34 -11.98
CA TRP A 168 -6.56 -8.64 -11.44
C TRP A 168 -7.06 -9.79 -12.33
N ASN A 169 -8.07 -10.52 -11.85
CA ASN A 169 -8.76 -11.59 -12.57
C ASN A 169 -10.21 -11.19 -12.90
N TYR A 170 -10.67 -10.03 -12.45
CA TYR A 170 -12.03 -9.57 -12.70
C TYR A 170 -12.07 -8.92 -14.09
N GLY A 171 -12.85 -9.49 -15.01
CA GLY A 171 -12.96 -9.00 -16.39
C GLY A 171 -12.04 -9.67 -17.41
N LYS A 172 -11.25 -10.68 -17.02
CA LYS A 172 -10.73 -11.64 -18.00
C LYS A 172 -11.90 -12.55 -18.39
N ALA A 173 -12.52 -12.27 -19.53
CA ALA A 173 -13.35 -13.28 -20.19
C ALA A 173 -12.47 -14.52 -20.39
N VAL A 174 -12.94 -15.66 -19.91
CA VAL A 174 -12.48 -16.97 -20.41
C VAL A 174 -12.83 -17.12 -21.88
#